data_AF-A0A816K6H5-F1
#
_entry.id   AF-A0A816K6H5-F1
#
_cell.length_a   1.000
_cell.length_b   1.000
_cell.length_c   1.000
_cell.angle_alpha   90.00
_cell.angle_beta   90.00
_cell.angle_gamma   90.00
#
_symmetry.space_group_name_H-M   'P 1'
#
loop_
_entity.id
_entity.type
_entity.pdbx_description
1 polymer ?
#
loop_
_entity_poly.entity_id
_entity_poly.type
_entity_poly.pdbx_seq_one_letter_code
_entity_poly.pdbx_strand_id
1 'polypeptide(L)'
;MVKEKAVSGNTTIPLYARPVTRALASALRASSKLITSSDVAAITLINQGMVLRANSKRTALDDRTTNAPKKRAVLKDISNVTCENSYTTSCVSAAKTQVVENVKQIEKGRAGSSKVAPSSTTSEVTDNAKSQVVSDSAGVSLSGCTGRNEASCSFSRLPPRPPVRSTSSTVETSSPKFIDIDSDVKDPLLCSLYAPEIHYNLRVAELKRRPCPDFMERTQRDVTQTMRGILVDWLVEVSEEYTLVPDTLYLTVYLIDWFLQGNYMERQRLQLLGVTCMLIASKYEEINAPRIEEFCSITDNTYTRDAVLEMESQVLKHFSFQIYTPTSKTFLRRFLRAAQASHLMPSVEMEFLANYLTELTLVEYEFLKYLPSVIAASAVFLAKWTVNQSSHPWNPTLEHYTTYKASDLKACVEALQELQLNTKGCPLNSIRMKYRQDKFKSVAVFTSPKIPDRLF
;
A
#
# COMPACT_ATOMS: atom_id res chain seq x y z
N MET A 1 38.80 -0.75 52.86
CA MET A 1 37.78 0.22 52.42
C MET A 1 38.19 0.75 51.05
N VAL A 2 37.63 0.19 49.99
CA VAL A 2 37.81 0.68 48.61
C VAL A 2 36.40 0.72 48.02
N LYS A 3 35.92 1.91 47.64
CA LYS A 3 34.59 2.13 47.08
C LYS A 3 34.68 2.07 45.55
N GLU A 4 34.05 1.07 44.96
CA GLU A 4 33.68 1.03 43.53
C GLU A 4 32.61 2.10 43.24
N LYS A 5 32.77 2.82 42.13
CA LYS A 5 31.71 3.61 41.49
C LYS A 5 31.25 2.86 40.24
N ALA A 6 30.04 2.34 40.28
CA ALA A 6 29.33 1.80 39.13
C ALA A 6 28.94 2.93 38.16
N VAL A 7 29.28 2.75 36.88
CA VAL A 7 28.81 3.60 35.77
C VAL A 7 27.64 2.88 35.11
N SER A 8 26.43 3.39 35.33
CA SER A 8 25.19 2.98 34.65
C SER A 8 25.12 3.67 33.29
N GLY A 9 25.37 2.93 32.21
CA GLY A 9 25.15 3.39 30.84
C GLY A 9 23.66 3.41 30.49
N ASN A 10 23.07 4.60 30.54
CA ASN A 10 21.71 4.89 30.09
C ASN A 10 21.75 5.14 28.57
N THR A 11 21.28 4.22 27.74
CA THR A 11 21.12 4.45 26.30
C THR A 11 19.64 4.51 25.96
N THR A 12 19.08 5.71 26.13
CA THR A 12 17.75 6.09 25.64
C THR A 12 17.77 6.06 24.12
N ILE A 13 17.04 5.11 23.52
CA ILE A 13 16.77 5.11 22.08
C ILE A 13 15.87 6.33 21.79
N PRO A 14 16.23 7.24 20.86
CA PRO A 14 15.40 8.40 20.58
C PRO A 14 14.11 7.98 19.84
N LEU A 15 12.96 8.49 20.29
CA LEU A 15 11.63 8.36 19.64
C LEU A 15 11.52 9.11 18.29
N TYR A 16 12.63 9.54 17.70
CA TYR A 16 12.68 10.36 16.49
C TYR A 16 12.90 9.48 15.24
N ALA A 17 11.85 8.79 14.79
CA ALA A 17 11.84 8.16 13.45
C ALA A 17 10.46 7.73 12.93
N ARG A 18 9.36 7.89 13.68
CA ARG A 18 8.04 7.36 13.27
C ARG A 18 7.10 8.49 12.85
N PRO A 19 6.43 8.39 11.68
CA PRO A 19 5.30 9.25 11.36
C PRO A 19 4.24 9.13 12.46
N VAL A 20 3.72 10.27 12.89
CA VAL A 20 2.63 10.29 13.88
C VAL A 20 1.37 9.79 13.16
N THR A 21 0.86 8.62 13.55
CA THR A 21 -0.43 8.11 13.05
C THR A 21 -1.58 8.64 13.90
N ARG A 22 -2.82 8.57 13.40
CA ARG A 22 -4.01 8.94 14.18
C ARG A 22 -4.13 8.15 15.48
N ALA A 23 -3.76 6.86 15.45
CA ALA A 23 -3.69 6.01 16.64
C ALA A 23 -2.64 6.50 17.65
N LEU A 24 -1.46 6.92 17.17
CA LEU A 24 -0.40 7.50 18.01
C LEU A 24 -0.84 8.84 18.62
N ALA A 25 -1.43 9.74 17.83
CA ALA A 25 -1.96 11.01 18.32
C ALA A 25 -3.08 10.80 19.36
N SER A 26 -3.94 9.79 19.17
CA SER A 26 -4.98 9.43 20.13
C SER A 26 -4.41 8.83 21.42
N ALA A 27 -3.42 7.94 21.31
CA ALA A 27 -2.75 7.32 22.48
C ALA A 27 -2.00 8.37 23.33
N LEU A 28 -1.32 9.32 22.70
CA LEU A 28 -0.64 10.42 23.39
C LEU A 28 -1.62 11.31 24.17
N ARG A 29 -2.80 11.62 23.59
CA ARG A 29 -3.86 12.35 24.29
C ARG A 29 -4.41 11.57 25.49
N ALA A 30 -4.58 10.26 25.36
CA ALA A 30 -5.08 9.41 26.43
C ALA A 30 -4.10 9.23 27.60
N SER A 31 -2.78 9.29 27.34
CA SER A 31 -1.76 9.07 28.38
C SER A 31 -1.55 10.23 29.37
N SER A 32 -2.35 11.31 29.32
CA SER A 32 -2.25 12.47 30.22
C SER A 32 -0.87 13.14 30.29
N LYS A 33 0.03 12.85 29.35
CA LYS A 33 1.23 13.66 29.12
C LYS A 33 0.79 14.89 28.36
N LEU A 34 0.53 15.97 29.08
CA LEU A 34 0.34 17.29 28.48
C LEU A 34 1.61 17.63 27.69
N ILE A 35 1.52 17.52 26.38
CA ILE A 35 2.51 18.07 25.47
C ILE A 35 2.47 19.59 25.70
N THR A 36 3.56 20.16 26.19
CA THR A 36 3.60 21.62 26.40
C THR A 36 3.53 22.31 25.03
N SER A 37 3.04 23.55 24.98
CA SER A 37 3.04 24.37 23.74
C SER A 37 4.44 24.41 23.09
N SER A 38 5.50 24.32 23.90
CA SER A 38 6.89 24.20 23.47
C SER A 38 7.23 22.87 22.77
N ASP A 39 6.68 21.75 23.23
CA ASP A 39 6.92 20.42 22.64
C ASP A 39 6.14 20.25 21.33
N VAL A 40 4.92 20.82 21.24
CA VAL A 40 4.19 20.93 19.96
C VAL A 40 4.96 21.82 18.99
N ALA A 41 5.54 22.93 19.46
CA ALA A 41 6.36 23.81 18.64
C ALA A 41 7.66 23.13 18.17
N ALA A 42 8.29 22.29 19.00
CA ALA A 42 9.48 21.52 18.62
C ALA A 42 9.17 20.42 17.58
N ILE A 43 8.04 19.70 17.72
CA ILE A 43 7.56 18.72 16.73
C ILE A 43 7.17 19.44 15.42
N THR A 44 6.56 20.62 15.53
CA THR A 44 6.24 21.47 14.39
C THR A 44 7.51 22.02 13.74
N LEU A 45 8.58 22.30 14.49
CA LEU A 45 9.90 22.74 14.00
C LEU A 45 10.72 21.60 13.36
N ILE A 46 10.54 20.35 13.77
CA ILE A 46 11.15 19.20 13.07
C ILE A 46 10.44 18.96 11.73
N ASN A 47 9.11 19.06 11.72
CA ASN A 47 8.34 19.05 10.47
C ASN A 47 8.59 20.32 9.63
N GLN A 48 8.82 21.50 10.23
CA GLN A 48 9.11 22.75 9.53
C GLN A 48 10.57 22.91 9.10
N GLY A 49 11.52 22.31 9.81
CA GLY A 49 12.94 22.28 9.48
C GLY A 49 13.25 21.41 8.27
N MET A 50 12.36 20.46 7.96
CA MET A 50 12.30 19.76 6.67
C MET A 50 11.49 20.53 5.59
N VAL A 51 10.80 21.63 5.95
CA VAL A 51 9.82 22.33 5.11
C VAL A 51 10.19 23.80 4.80
N LEU A 52 11.32 24.34 5.26
CA LEU A 52 11.76 25.68 4.84
C LEU A 52 12.64 25.66 3.58
N ARG A 53 11.98 25.57 2.41
CA ARG A 53 12.17 26.62 1.39
C ARG A 53 10.87 26.92 0.64
N ALA A 54 10.19 27.92 1.20
CA ALA A 54 9.29 28.91 0.63
C ALA A 54 8.00 28.44 -0.08
N ASN A 55 6.88 28.59 0.64
CA ASN A 55 5.68 29.22 0.08
C ASN A 55 5.13 30.22 1.13
N SER A 56 5.39 31.51 0.89
CA SER A 56 4.86 32.60 1.71
C SER A 56 3.46 32.98 1.21
N LYS A 57 2.48 33.12 2.10
CA LYS A 57 1.14 33.64 1.78
C LYS A 57 1.18 35.17 1.67
N ARG A 58 0.73 35.63 0.49
CA ARG A 58 0.33 36.98 0.02
C ARG A 58 0.14 38.09 1.06
N THR A 59 0.83 39.21 0.81
CA THR A 59 0.30 40.58 0.85
C THR A 59 0.42 41.17 -0.55
N ALA A 60 -0.62 41.87 -1.01
CA ALA A 60 -0.72 42.44 -2.35
C ALA A 60 0.24 43.63 -2.53
N LEU A 61 1.16 43.52 -3.49
CA LEU A 61 1.72 44.64 -4.25
C LEU A 61 2.32 44.08 -5.55
N ASP A 62 2.04 44.76 -6.66
CA ASP A 62 2.52 44.42 -8.01
C ASP A 62 4.04 44.23 -8.05
N ASP A 63 4.49 43.10 -8.61
CA ASP A 63 5.60 43.12 -9.55
C ASP A 63 5.72 41.81 -10.36
N ARG A 64 5.95 41.97 -11.66
CA ARG A 64 6.12 40.87 -12.63
C ARG A 64 7.49 40.22 -12.45
N THR A 65 7.52 38.93 -12.14
CA THR A 65 8.67 38.09 -12.54
C THR A 65 8.26 36.63 -12.69
N THR A 66 8.51 36.10 -13.89
CA THR A 66 8.19 34.75 -14.35
C THR A 66 9.02 33.69 -13.63
N ASN A 67 8.39 32.80 -12.87
CA ASN A 67 8.96 31.52 -12.43
C ASN A 67 8.15 30.37 -13.03
N ALA A 68 8.82 29.51 -13.79
CA ALA A 68 8.22 28.37 -14.48
C ALA A 68 7.72 27.30 -13.47
N PRO A 69 6.54 26.69 -13.68
CA PRO A 69 5.99 25.71 -12.74
C PRO A 69 6.72 24.36 -12.83
N LYS A 70 6.95 23.73 -11.67
CA LYS A 70 7.34 22.31 -11.56
C LYS A 70 6.28 21.46 -12.28
N LYS A 71 6.71 20.53 -13.15
CA LYS A 71 5.82 19.63 -13.90
C LYS A 71 5.03 18.76 -12.91
N ARG A 72 3.69 18.87 -12.94
CA ARG A 72 2.78 18.01 -12.18
C ARG A 72 2.82 16.57 -12.72
N ALA A 73 2.74 15.58 -11.84
CA ALA A 73 2.57 14.17 -12.20
C ALA A 73 1.11 13.94 -12.63
N VAL A 74 0.76 14.29 -13.87
CA VAL A 74 -0.55 13.96 -14.44
C VAL A 74 -0.44 12.60 -15.13
N LEU A 75 -1.31 11.66 -14.76
CA LEU A 75 -1.39 10.37 -15.45
C LEU A 75 -1.81 10.62 -16.90
N LYS A 76 -0.97 10.20 -17.85
CA LYS A 76 -1.31 10.27 -19.27
C LYS A 76 -2.42 9.29 -19.60
N ASP A 77 -3.14 9.55 -20.68
CA ASP A 77 -4.25 8.72 -21.13
C ASP A 77 -3.86 7.25 -21.27
N ILE A 78 -4.49 6.40 -20.44
CA ILE A 78 -4.28 4.95 -20.40
C ILE A 78 -5.07 4.25 -21.52
N SER A 79 -5.96 4.97 -22.23
CA SER A 79 -6.84 4.40 -23.24
C SER A 79 -6.09 3.79 -24.44
N ASN A 80 -4.90 4.31 -24.75
CA ASN A 80 -4.05 3.89 -25.86
C ASN A 80 -3.14 2.69 -25.57
N VAL A 81 -3.21 2.09 -24.38
CA VAL A 81 -2.49 0.84 -24.08
C VAL A 81 -3.23 -0.33 -24.73
N THR A 82 -2.93 -0.58 -26.01
CA THR A 82 -3.43 -1.76 -26.72
C THR A 82 -2.68 -2.99 -26.25
N CYS A 83 -3.44 -4.04 -25.96
CA CYS A 83 -2.98 -5.29 -25.39
C CYS A 83 -2.11 -6.07 -26.39
N GLU A 84 -0.80 -6.07 -26.20
CA GLU A 84 0.04 -7.19 -26.62
C GLU A 84 0.43 -7.97 -25.37
N ASN A 85 0.01 -9.22 -25.32
CA ASN A 85 0.39 -10.16 -24.28
C ASN A 85 1.91 -10.34 -24.29
N SER A 86 2.50 -10.26 -23.10
CA SER A 86 3.85 -10.73 -22.77
C SER A 86 4.99 -9.85 -23.28
N TYR A 87 5.83 -9.41 -22.35
CA TYR A 87 7.13 -8.78 -22.62
C TYR A 87 8.10 -9.78 -23.28
N THR A 88 7.85 -10.15 -24.53
CA THR A 88 8.71 -11.02 -25.33
C THR A 88 8.62 -10.67 -26.80
N THR A 89 9.02 -9.45 -27.21
CA THR A 89 9.56 -9.29 -28.57
C THR A 89 10.55 -8.14 -28.62
N SER A 90 11.74 -8.45 -29.15
CA SER A 90 12.91 -7.58 -29.25
C SER A 90 12.67 -6.32 -30.09
N CYS A 91 13.08 -5.18 -29.57
CA CYS A 91 13.22 -3.96 -30.35
C CYS A 91 14.51 -4.04 -31.18
N VAL A 92 14.40 -4.26 -32.49
CA VAL A 92 15.45 -3.90 -33.45
C VAL A 92 15.37 -2.39 -33.66
N SER A 93 16.50 -1.74 -33.43
CA SER A 93 16.76 -0.32 -33.62
C SER A 93 16.48 0.18 -35.03
N ALA A 94 15.93 1.39 -35.15
CA ALA A 94 16.25 2.27 -36.27
C ALA A 94 16.19 3.74 -35.84
N ALA A 95 17.35 4.39 -35.95
CA ALA A 95 17.55 5.80 -35.70
C ALA A 95 17.03 6.68 -36.87
N LYS A 96 16.66 7.91 -36.50
CA LYS A 96 16.64 9.18 -37.26
C LYS A 96 16.88 9.12 -38.77
N THR A 97 16.00 9.79 -39.54
CA THR A 97 16.42 10.75 -40.60
C THR A 97 15.27 11.76 -40.85
N GLN A 98 15.62 13.05 -40.87
CA GLN A 98 14.78 14.18 -41.32
C GLN A 98 14.68 14.16 -42.86
N VAL A 99 13.62 14.75 -43.46
CA VAL A 99 13.67 15.65 -44.64
C VAL A 99 12.24 16.02 -45.11
N VAL A 100 11.98 17.33 -45.04
CA VAL A 100 11.36 18.29 -46.00
C VAL A 100 10.06 17.96 -46.79
N GLU A 101 9.17 18.96 -46.73
CA GLU A 101 8.05 19.39 -47.60
C GLU A 101 7.79 18.67 -48.94
N ASN A 102 6.51 18.37 -49.24
CA ASN A 102 5.71 19.22 -50.13
C ASN A 102 4.25 18.77 -50.36
N VAL A 103 3.45 19.79 -50.64
CA VAL A 103 2.06 19.93 -51.08
C VAL A 103 1.54 18.89 -52.09
N LYS A 104 0.27 18.43 -51.94
CA LYS A 104 -0.79 18.54 -52.98
C LYS A 104 -2.18 18.10 -52.48
N GLN A 105 -3.15 18.96 -52.77
CA GLN A 105 -4.59 18.79 -52.72
C GLN A 105 -5.08 17.63 -53.59
N ILE A 106 -6.17 16.96 -53.21
CA ILE A 106 -7.29 16.64 -54.13
C ILE A 106 -8.62 16.74 -53.35
N GLU A 107 -9.51 17.58 -53.87
CA GLU A 107 -10.93 17.71 -53.56
C GLU A 107 -11.78 16.59 -54.17
N LYS A 108 -12.91 16.27 -53.51
CA LYS A 108 -14.30 16.19 -54.01
C LYS A 108 -15.08 15.32 -53.02
N GLY A 109 -16.07 15.85 -52.31
CA GLY A 109 -17.41 16.19 -52.80
C GLY A 109 -18.32 14.96 -52.62
N ARG A 110 -19.58 15.00 -52.18
CA ARG A 110 -20.54 16.07 -51.91
C ARG A 110 -21.76 15.40 -51.23
N ALA A 111 -22.35 16.12 -50.27
CA ALA A 111 -23.76 16.20 -49.85
C ALA A 111 -24.60 14.95 -49.51
N GLY A 112 -25.34 15.08 -48.41
CA GLY A 112 -26.53 14.29 -48.09
C GLY A 112 -27.12 14.61 -46.72
N SER A 113 -27.82 15.74 -46.63
CA SER A 113 -28.53 16.28 -45.46
C SER A 113 -29.77 15.45 -45.07
N SER A 114 -30.01 15.25 -43.77
CA SER A 114 -31.29 15.68 -43.15
C SER A 114 -31.31 15.59 -41.62
N LYS A 115 -31.85 16.67 -41.05
CA LYS A 115 -32.30 16.89 -39.68
C LYS A 115 -33.46 15.93 -39.30
N VAL A 116 -33.68 15.72 -38.01
CA VAL A 116 -34.88 16.12 -37.23
C VAL A 116 -34.89 15.36 -35.88
N ALA A 117 -35.05 16.11 -34.80
CA ALA A 117 -35.59 15.69 -33.49
C ALA A 117 -36.88 16.54 -33.25
N PRO A 118 -37.67 16.41 -32.17
CA PRO A 118 -37.69 15.44 -31.06
C PRO A 118 -39.11 14.88 -30.78
N SER A 119 -39.29 14.00 -29.79
CA SER A 119 -40.54 13.99 -29.01
C SER A 119 -40.36 13.38 -27.62
N SER A 120 -40.96 14.07 -26.66
CA SER A 120 -41.13 13.78 -25.25
C SER A 120 -42.48 13.09 -25.01
N THR A 121 -42.58 12.23 -24.00
CA THR A 121 -43.85 12.04 -23.26
C THR A 121 -43.58 11.51 -21.84
N THR A 122 -44.00 12.30 -20.87
CA THR A 122 -44.24 11.97 -19.46
C THR A 122 -45.56 11.21 -19.33
N SER A 123 -45.72 10.36 -18.30
CA SER A 123 -46.97 10.21 -17.51
C SER A 123 -46.76 9.33 -16.27
N GLU A 124 -47.47 9.71 -15.22
CA GLU A 124 -47.31 9.37 -13.80
C GLU A 124 -48.10 8.12 -13.34
N VAL A 125 -47.58 7.54 -12.24
CA VAL A 125 -48.23 7.04 -11.00
C VAL A 125 -49.69 6.56 -11.02
N THR A 126 -49.92 5.36 -10.43
CA THR A 126 -51.02 5.13 -9.47
C THR A 126 -50.55 4.26 -8.30
N ASP A 127 -50.81 4.76 -7.09
CA ASP A 127 -50.69 4.08 -5.80
C ASP A 127 -51.80 3.03 -5.59
N ASN A 128 -51.51 1.97 -4.83
CA ASN A 128 -52.42 1.57 -3.77
C ASN A 128 -51.72 0.80 -2.65
N ALA A 129 -51.88 1.33 -1.44
CA ALA A 129 -51.36 0.80 -0.19
C ALA A 129 -52.32 -0.23 0.44
N LYS A 130 -51.75 -1.21 1.17
CA LYS A 130 -52.27 -1.63 2.48
C LYS A 130 -51.23 -2.43 3.27
N SER A 131 -50.93 -1.91 4.45
CA SER A 131 -50.06 -2.45 5.49
C SER A 131 -50.60 -3.71 6.17
N GLN A 132 -49.71 -4.60 6.61
CA GLN A 132 -49.83 -5.16 7.96
C GLN A 132 -48.45 -5.57 8.52
N VAL A 133 -48.28 -5.20 9.80
CA VAL A 133 -47.10 -5.32 10.66
C VAL A 133 -46.96 -6.74 11.19
N VAL A 134 -45.79 -7.38 11.10
CA VAL A 134 -45.23 -8.31 12.12
C VAL A 134 -43.69 -8.29 12.05
N SER A 135 -43.10 -8.37 13.24
CA SER A 135 -41.73 -8.27 13.73
C SER A 135 -40.66 -9.25 13.22
N ASP A 136 -39.44 -8.71 13.18
CA ASP A 136 -38.10 -9.25 13.46
C ASP A 136 -37.60 -10.61 12.95
N SER A 137 -36.34 -10.54 12.49
CA SER A 137 -35.28 -11.56 12.42
C SER A 137 -35.25 -12.53 11.23
N ALA A 138 -34.52 -12.11 10.18
CA ALA A 138 -33.78 -12.98 9.26
C ALA A 138 -32.58 -12.16 8.72
N GLY A 139 -31.33 -12.59 8.82
CA GLY A 139 -30.87 -13.87 8.29
C GLY A 139 -30.65 -13.75 6.78
N VAL A 140 -29.80 -12.82 6.32
CA VAL A 140 -29.50 -12.68 4.89
C VAL A 140 -28.37 -13.64 4.53
N SER A 141 -28.78 -14.79 4.03
CA SER A 141 -27.96 -15.75 3.28
C SER A 141 -27.64 -15.19 1.90
N LEU A 142 -26.36 -14.90 1.63
CA LEU A 142 -25.87 -14.77 0.26
C LEU A 142 -25.58 -16.17 -0.31
N SER A 143 -26.45 -16.63 -1.19
CA SER A 143 -26.11 -17.60 -2.26
C SER A 143 -25.17 -16.90 -3.26
N GLY A 144 -24.17 -17.49 -3.89
CA GLY A 144 -23.65 -18.85 -3.94
C GLY A 144 -22.63 -18.84 -5.07
N CYS A 145 -21.43 -19.37 -4.82
CA CYS A 145 -20.47 -19.75 -5.86
C CYS A 145 -19.91 -21.12 -5.49
N THR A 146 -20.72 -22.16 -5.65
CA THR A 146 -20.24 -23.54 -5.70
C THR A 146 -19.71 -23.81 -7.10
N GLY A 147 -18.41 -23.60 -7.29
CA GLY A 147 -17.67 -24.03 -8.47
C GLY A 147 -16.33 -24.57 -8.00
N ARG A 148 -16.21 -25.91 -7.95
CA ARG A 148 -15.00 -26.63 -7.59
C ARG A 148 -13.89 -26.34 -8.60
N ASN A 149 -12.78 -25.79 -8.10
CA ASN A 149 -11.42 -26.03 -8.57
C ASN A 149 -10.51 -25.96 -7.34
N GLU A 150 -10.44 -27.07 -6.59
CA GLU A 150 -9.46 -27.29 -5.54
C GLU A 150 -8.09 -27.56 -6.18
N ALA A 151 -7.44 -26.51 -6.67
CA ALA A 151 -6.03 -26.55 -7.05
C ALA A 151 -5.44 -25.12 -6.99
N SER A 152 -5.11 -24.66 -5.78
CA SER A 152 -4.01 -23.72 -5.45
C SER A 152 -4.28 -22.87 -4.19
N CYS A 153 -4.49 -23.50 -3.03
CA CYS A 153 -4.25 -22.84 -1.75
C CYS A 153 -3.98 -23.90 -0.66
N SER A 154 -2.86 -24.60 -0.77
CA SER A 154 -2.42 -25.60 0.22
C SER A 154 -1.68 -25.00 1.43
N PHE A 155 -1.78 -23.69 1.67
CA PHE A 155 -1.05 -23.03 2.77
C PHE A 155 -1.91 -22.00 3.49
N SER A 156 -2.59 -22.43 4.54
CA SER A 156 -2.99 -21.51 5.62
C SER A 156 -3.24 -22.29 6.91
N ARG A 157 -2.17 -22.82 7.50
CA ARG A 157 -2.23 -23.21 8.91
C ARG A 157 -2.28 -21.92 9.73
N LEU A 158 -3.47 -21.54 10.20
CA LEU A 158 -3.59 -20.48 11.20
C LEU A 158 -2.72 -20.85 12.41
N PRO A 159 -1.93 -19.92 12.95
CA PRO A 159 -1.20 -20.20 14.17
C PRO A 159 -2.19 -20.46 15.31
N PRO A 160 -1.85 -21.33 16.28
CA PRO A 160 -2.69 -21.56 17.43
C PRO A 160 -2.95 -20.24 18.16
N ARG A 161 -4.21 -20.02 18.57
CA ARG A 161 -4.60 -18.81 19.30
C ARG A 161 -3.74 -18.70 20.57
N PRO A 162 -3.17 -17.52 20.86
CA PRO A 162 -2.38 -17.35 22.06
C PRO A 162 -3.23 -17.62 23.32
N PRO A 163 -2.69 -18.29 24.35
CA PRO A 163 -3.38 -18.43 25.62
C PRO A 163 -3.58 -17.04 26.25
N VAL A 164 -4.74 -16.85 26.89
CA VAL A 164 -5.00 -15.63 27.67
C VAL A 164 -3.94 -15.56 28.77
N ARG A 165 -3.17 -14.47 28.79
CA ARG A 165 -2.09 -14.27 29.76
C ARG A 165 -2.70 -13.97 31.13
N SER A 166 -3.15 -15.02 31.82
CA SER A 166 -3.52 -14.97 33.24
C SER A 166 -2.25 -14.64 34.03
N THR A 167 -2.30 -13.60 34.87
CA THR A 167 -1.22 -13.22 35.78
C THR A 167 -1.08 -14.27 36.87
N SER A 168 -0.45 -15.41 36.58
CA SER A 168 0.25 -16.29 37.53
C SER A 168 0.63 -17.60 36.86
N SER A 169 1.94 -17.83 36.73
CA SER A 169 2.65 -19.06 37.11
C SER A 169 3.99 -19.09 36.36
N THR A 170 5.07 -18.90 37.11
CA THR A 170 6.43 -19.26 36.72
C THR A 170 6.50 -20.77 36.47
N VAL A 171 6.66 -21.16 35.21
CA VAL A 171 7.15 -22.49 34.84
C VAL A 171 8.51 -22.29 34.21
N GLU A 172 9.55 -22.68 34.93
CA GLU A 172 10.89 -22.81 34.41
C GLU A 172 10.87 -23.82 33.26
N THR A 173 11.14 -23.33 32.05
CA THR A 173 11.47 -24.18 30.90
C THR A 173 12.69 -23.58 30.24
N SER A 174 13.56 -24.47 29.76
CA SER A 174 14.80 -24.21 29.01
C SER A 174 14.80 -22.87 28.27
N SER A 175 15.92 -22.13 28.36
CA SER A 175 16.11 -20.82 27.70
C SER A 175 15.43 -20.77 26.32
N PRO A 176 14.54 -19.79 26.08
CA PRO A 176 13.79 -19.75 24.84
C PRO A 176 14.76 -19.69 23.67
N LYS A 177 14.55 -20.54 22.66
CA LYS A 177 15.35 -20.55 21.42
C LYS A 177 15.22 -19.25 20.60
N PHE A 178 14.38 -18.32 21.04
CA PHE A 178 14.08 -17.06 20.38
C PHE A 178 14.14 -15.88 21.36
N ILE A 179 14.26 -14.67 20.81
CA ILE A 179 14.32 -13.43 21.58
C ILE A 179 12.92 -12.83 21.68
N ASP A 180 12.45 -12.54 22.90
CA ASP A 180 11.12 -11.94 23.12
C ASP A 180 11.09 -10.45 22.76
N ILE A 181 10.49 -10.12 21.60
CA ILE A 181 10.33 -8.76 21.12
C ILE A 181 9.17 -8.00 21.79
N ASP A 182 8.30 -8.69 22.54
CA ASP A 182 7.15 -8.08 23.22
C ASP A 182 7.42 -7.89 24.73
N SER A 183 8.68 -8.02 25.14
CA SER A 183 9.11 -7.80 26.53
C SER A 183 9.14 -6.31 26.91
N ASP A 184 9.18 -5.40 25.94
CA ASP A 184 9.21 -3.96 26.18
C ASP A 184 7.83 -3.42 26.55
N VAL A 185 7.60 -3.27 27.85
CA VAL A 185 6.37 -2.69 28.42
C VAL A 185 6.45 -1.17 28.62
N LYS A 186 7.60 -0.54 28.32
CA LYS A 186 7.82 0.89 28.59
C LYS A 186 7.25 1.79 27.50
N ASP A 187 7.17 1.32 26.26
CA ASP A 187 6.54 2.03 25.16
C ASP A 187 5.06 1.59 25.00
N PRO A 188 4.09 2.44 25.38
CA PRO A 188 2.67 2.13 25.26
C PRO A 188 2.23 1.84 23.82
N LEU A 189 2.97 2.34 22.82
CA LEU A 189 2.64 2.19 21.40
C LEU A 189 2.88 0.79 20.87
N LEU A 190 3.69 0.01 21.56
CA LEU A 190 3.93 -1.39 21.22
C LEU A 190 2.76 -2.27 21.61
N CYS A 191 1.88 -1.80 22.51
CA CYS A 191 0.73 -2.55 23.02
C CYS A 191 1.13 -3.99 23.42
N SER A 192 2.30 -4.17 24.03
CA SER A 192 2.97 -5.46 24.14
C SER A 192 2.12 -6.54 24.82
N LEU A 193 1.25 -6.15 25.75
CA LEU A 193 0.26 -7.05 26.39
C LEU A 193 -0.74 -7.65 25.38
N TYR A 194 -1.17 -6.87 24.40
CA TYR A 194 -2.16 -7.25 23.39
C TYR A 194 -1.52 -7.72 22.08
N ALA A 195 -0.22 -7.52 21.89
CA ALA A 195 0.48 -7.82 20.65
C ALA A 195 0.25 -9.25 20.13
N PRO A 196 0.26 -10.31 20.96
CA PRO A 196 -0.05 -11.66 20.48
C PRO A 196 -1.47 -11.78 19.89
N GLU A 197 -2.49 -11.30 20.60
CA GLU A 197 -3.89 -11.38 20.18
C GLU A 197 -4.17 -10.47 18.96
N ILE A 198 -3.58 -9.27 18.93
CA ILE A 198 -3.67 -8.36 17.78
C ILE A 198 -3.18 -9.09 16.52
N HIS A 199 -1.99 -9.70 16.57
CA HIS A 199 -1.44 -10.34 15.38
C HIS A 199 -2.12 -11.64 15.01
N TYR A 200 -2.64 -12.40 15.98
CA TYR A 200 -3.55 -13.51 15.69
C TYR A 200 -4.77 -13.01 14.90
N ASN A 201 -5.42 -11.94 15.34
CA ASN A 201 -6.58 -11.36 14.66
C ASN A 201 -6.22 -10.82 13.26
N LEU A 202 -5.03 -10.23 13.07
CA LEU A 202 -4.56 -9.82 11.75
C LEU A 202 -4.36 -11.04 10.82
N ARG A 203 -3.80 -12.15 11.31
CA ARG A 203 -3.65 -13.40 10.54
C ARG A 203 -5.00 -14.03 10.17
N VAL A 204 -6.02 -13.89 11.02
CA VAL A 204 -7.38 -14.32 10.68
C VAL A 204 -8.03 -13.38 9.66
N ALA A 205 -7.82 -12.07 9.79
CA ALA A 205 -8.42 -11.07 8.92
C ALA A 205 -7.85 -11.12 7.48
N GLU A 206 -6.56 -11.38 7.30
CA GLU A 206 -5.95 -11.47 5.96
C GLU A 206 -6.54 -12.62 5.11
N LEU A 207 -7.10 -13.66 5.74
CA LEU A 207 -7.73 -14.77 5.04
C LEU A 207 -9.13 -14.43 4.53
N LYS A 208 -9.84 -13.51 5.20
CA LYS A 208 -11.24 -13.17 4.89
C LYS A 208 -11.37 -12.05 3.86
N ARG A 209 -10.40 -11.13 3.84
CA ARG A 209 -10.48 -9.86 3.10
C ARG A 209 -9.32 -9.72 2.12
N ARG A 210 -9.17 -10.73 1.26
CA ARG A 210 -8.17 -10.76 0.20
C ARG A 210 -8.82 -10.81 -1.19
N PRO A 211 -8.45 -9.91 -2.12
CA PRO A 211 -8.90 -10.00 -3.49
C PRO A 211 -8.50 -11.33 -4.14
N CYS A 212 -9.38 -11.91 -4.95
CA CYS A 212 -9.12 -13.14 -5.68
C CYS A 212 -8.05 -12.89 -6.77
N PRO A 213 -7.01 -13.73 -6.88
CA PRO A 213 -5.91 -13.49 -7.83
C PRO A 213 -6.27 -13.48 -9.31
N ASP A 214 -7.49 -13.90 -9.66
CA ASP A 214 -8.02 -14.05 -11.02
C ASP A 214 -9.22 -13.12 -11.29
N PHE A 215 -9.42 -12.08 -10.45
CA PHE A 215 -10.57 -11.19 -10.60
C PHE A 215 -10.52 -10.37 -11.89
N MET A 216 -9.31 -10.10 -12.42
CA MET A 216 -9.15 -9.29 -13.62
C MET A 216 -9.74 -10.04 -14.82
N GLU A 217 -9.47 -11.33 -14.93
CA GLU A 217 -9.98 -12.21 -15.98
C GLU A 217 -11.47 -12.51 -15.81
N ARG A 218 -11.95 -12.64 -14.58
CA ARG A 218 -13.35 -13.01 -14.30
C ARG A 218 -14.33 -11.84 -14.40
N THR A 219 -13.93 -10.67 -13.93
CA THR A 219 -14.85 -9.52 -13.76
C THR A 219 -14.62 -8.43 -14.80
N GLN A 220 -13.36 -8.13 -15.13
CA GLN A 220 -13.04 -6.98 -15.98
C GLN A 220 -13.06 -7.37 -17.47
N ARG A 221 -13.59 -6.47 -18.30
CA ARG A 221 -13.59 -6.61 -19.77
C ARG A 221 -12.78 -5.51 -20.47
N ASP A 222 -12.62 -4.37 -19.81
CA ASP A 222 -12.00 -3.18 -20.38
C ASP A 222 -10.74 -2.74 -19.63
N VAL A 223 -10.65 -3.03 -18.33
CA VAL A 223 -9.45 -2.82 -17.51
C VAL A 223 -8.57 -4.08 -17.54
N THR A 224 -7.27 -3.89 -17.76
CA THR A 224 -6.27 -4.97 -17.75
C THR A 224 -5.34 -4.88 -16.54
N GLN A 225 -4.59 -5.96 -16.28
CA GLN A 225 -3.53 -5.98 -15.25
C GLN A 225 -2.49 -4.87 -15.47
N THR A 226 -2.14 -4.60 -16.74
CA THR A 226 -1.21 -3.52 -17.10
C THR A 226 -1.76 -2.14 -16.76
N MET A 227 -3.05 -1.88 -17.05
CA MET A 227 -3.70 -0.60 -16.72
C MET A 227 -3.74 -0.38 -15.20
N ARG A 228 -4.01 -1.43 -14.42
CA ARG A 228 -3.90 -1.42 -12.96
C ARG A 228 -2.47 -1.07 -12.53
N GLY A 229 -1.46 -1.71 -13.10
CA GLY A 229 -0.05 -1.43 -12.80
C GLY A 229 0.31 0.04 -13.04
N ILE A 230 -0.10 0.60 -14.18
CA ILE A 230 0.11 2.02 -14.54
C ILE A 230 -0.56 2.95 -13.52
N LEU A 231 -1.81 2.64 -13.11
CA LEU A 231 -2.50 3.41 -12.09
C LEU A 231 -1.73 3.38 -10.76
N VAL A 232 -1.30 2.21 -10.30
CA VAL A 232 -0.59 2.06 -9.02
C VAL A 232 0.77 2.75 -9.06
N ASP A 233 1.52 2.66 -10.16
CA ASP A 233 2.81 3.34 -10.33
C ASP A 233 2.64 4.87 -10.23
N TRP A 234 1.59 5.41 -10.84
CA TRP A 234 1.25 6.83 -10.69
C TRP A 234 0.80 7.20 -9.27
N LEU A 235 0.00 6.36 -8.61
CA LEU A 235 -0.42 6.60 -7.22
C LEU A 235 0.77 6.59 -6.25
N VAL A 236 1.86 5.89 -6.56
CA VAL A 236 3.11 6.00 -5.79
C VAL A 236 3.66 7.43 -5.88
N GLU A 237 3.67 8.05 -7.06
CA GLU A 237 4.09 9.45 -7.22
C GLU A 237 3.16 10.41 -6.47
N VAL A 238 1.84 10.20 -6.57
CA VAL A 238 0.84 10.98 -5.81
C VAL A 238 1.09 10.88 -4.30
N SER A 239 1.42 9.68 -3.81
CA SER A 239 1.70 9.47 -2.39
C SER A 239 2.95 10.23 -1.92
N GLU A 240 3.98 10.35 -2.77
CA GLU A 240 5.19 11.13 -2.47
C GLU A 240 4.90 12.64 -2.55
N GLU A 241 4.13 13.10 -3.53
CA GLU A 241 3.76 14.52 -3.69
C GLU A 241 2.97 15.04 -2.47
N TYR A 242 2.05 14.24 -1.95
CA TYR A 242 1.29 14.58 -0.74
C TYR A 242 1.92 14.08 0.56
N THR A 243 3.12 13.47 0.49
CA THR A 243 3.85 12.95 1.66
C THR A 243 3.01 12.03 2.55
N LEU A 244 2.17 11.19 1.92
CA LEU A 244 1.28 10.26 2.62
C LEU A 244 2.07 9.15 3.33
N VAL A 245 1.54 8.64 4.44
CA VAL A 245 2.13 7.48 5.10
C VAL A 245 2.01 6.24 4.21
N PRO A 246 2.95 5.28 4.27
CA PRO A 246 2.90 4.09 3.41
C PRO A 246 1.60 3.31 3.56
N ASP A 247 1.05 3.20 4.78
CA ASP A 247 -0.20 2.48 5.05
C ASP A 247 -1.38 3.01 4.20
N THR A 248 -1.41 4.32 3.91
CA THR A 248 -2.39 4.95 3.01
C THR A 248 -2.29 4.39 1.59
N LEU A 249 -1.09 4.25 1.03
CA LEU A 249 -0.88 3.67 -0.30
C LEU A 249 -1.30 2.19 -0.33
N TYR A 250 -0.92 1.40 0.67
CA TYR A 250 -1.28 -0.02 0.73
C TYR A 250 -2.79 -0.20 0.85
N LEU A 251 -3.46 0.62 1.67
CA LEU A 251 -4.92 0.60 1.79
C LEU A 251 -5.58 1.04 0.48
N THR A 252 -5.04 2.06 -0.20
CA THR A 252 -5.52 2.51 -1.52
C THR A 252 -5.54 1.37 -2.52
N VAL A 253 -4.43 0.64 -2.66
CA VAL A 253 -4.31 -0.47 -3.62
C VAL A 253 -5.29 -1.59 -3.28
N TYR A 254 -5.45 -1.93 -2.00
CA TYR A 254 -6.47 -2.88 -1.56
C TYR A 254 -7.90 -2.45 -1.95
N LEU A 255 -8.24 -1.19 -1.72
CA LEU A 255 -9.57 -0.67 -2.05
C LEU A 255 -9.84 -0.73 -3.55
N ILE A 256 -8.85 -0.42 -4.38
CA ILE A 256 -8.94 -0.54 -5.84
C ILE A 256 -9.20 -2.00 -6.23
N ASP A 257 -8.36 -2.93 -5.79
CA ASP A 257 -8.44 -4.33 -6.18
C ASP A 257 -9.76 -4.98 -5.77
N TRP A 258 -10.19 -4.73 -4.53
CA TRP A 258 -11.43 -5.29 -4.03
C TRP A 258 -12.65 -4.68 -4.73
N PHE A 259 -12.62 -3.38 -5.04
CA PHE A 259 -13.69 -2.75 -5.82
C PHE A 259 -13.76 -3.32 -7.25
N LEU A 260 -12.61 -3.48 -7.93
CA LEU A 260 -12.53 -4.07 -9.27
C LEU A 260 -12.92 -5.56 -9.27
N GLN A 261 -12.74 -6.28 -8.18
CA GLN A 261 -13.22 -7.66 -8.09
C GLN A 261 -14.75 -7.75 -8.18
N GLY A 262 -15.46 -6.83 -7.52
CA GLY A 262 -16.92 -6.87 -7.41
C GLY A 262 -17.67 -6.04 -8.44
N ASN A 263 -16.99 -5.12 -9.14
CA ASN A 263 -17.64 -4.14 -10.02
C ASN A 263 -16.90 -4.03 -11.35
N TYR A 264 -17.64 -4.13 -12.45
CA TYR A 264 -17.12 -3.79 -13.77
C TYR A 264 -16.69 -2.32 -13.80
N MET A 265 -15.51 -2.05 -14.37
CA MET A 265 -14.97 -0.71 -14.51
C MET A 265 -14.57 -0.43 -15.96
N GLU A 266 -14.91 0.75 -16.44
CA GLU A 266 -14.46 1.27 -17.73
C GLU A 266 -13.08 1.94 -17.57
N ARG A 267 -12.21 1.78 -18.55
CA ARG A 267 -10.83 2.27 -18.48
C ARG A 267 -10.73 3.78 -18.23
N GLN A 268 -11.68 4.58 -18.75
CA GLN A 268 -11.72 6.04 -18.58
C GLN A 268 -12.06 6.46 -17.13
N ARG A 269 -12.68 5.57 -16.35
CA ARG A 269 -13.05 5.81 -14.95
C ARG A 269 -12.03 5.22 -13.96
N LEU A 270 -11.01 4.51 -14.45
CA LEU A 270 -10.02 3.85 -13.61
C LEU A 270 -9.20 4.85 -12.78
N GLN A 271 -8.79 5.99 -13.35
CA GLN A 271 -8.09 7.04 -12.60
C GLN A 271 -9.00 7.67 -11.53
N LEU A 272 -10.28 7.93 -11.86
CA LEU A 272 -11.27 8.40 -10.88
C LEU A 272 -11.41 7.45 -9.69
N LEU A 273 -11.49 6.13 -9.95
CA LEU A 273 -11.49 5.13 -8.89
C LEU A 273 -10.22 5.24 -8.04
N GLY A 274 -9.04 5.30 -8.66
CA GLY A 274 -7.76 5.37 -7.97
C GLY A 274 -7.63 6.54 -7.01
N VAL A 275 -7.91 7.77 -7.48
CA VAL A 275 -7.85 8.96 -6.61
C VAL A 275 -8.91 8.95 -5.52
N THR A 276 -10.08 8.39 -5.80
CA THR A 276 -11.16 8.27 -4.81
C THR A 276 -10.79 7.26 -3.71
N CYS A 277 -10.23 6.10 -4.09
CA CYS A 277 -9.71 5.13 -3.12
C CYS A 277 -8.59 5.74 -2.26
N MET A 278 -7.71 6.56 -2.86
CA MET A 278 -6.67 7.26 -2.10
C MET A 278 -7.22 8.33 -1.18
N LEU A 279 -8.26 9.07 -1.58
CA LEU A 279 -8.98 10.00 -0.71
C LEU A 279 -9.57 9.27 0.51
N ILE A 280 -10.25 8.13 0.29
CA ILE A 280 -10.84 7.32 1.37
C ILE A 280 -9.73 6.80 2.30
N ALA A 281 -8.67 6.23 1.76
CA ALA A 281 -7.54 5.73 2.54
C ALA A 281 -6.87 6.86 3.34
N SER A 282 -6.74 8.05 2.75
CA SER A 282 -6.15 9.21 3.42
C SER A 282 -7.02 9.67 4.59
N LYS A 283 -8.35 9.74 4.41
CA LYS A 283 -9.28 10.05 5.51
C LYS A 283 -9.22 9.04 6.66
N TYR A 284 -8.83 7.80 6.36
CA TYR A 284 -8.72 6.72 7.33
C TYR A 284 -7.39 6.75 8.10
N GLU A 285 -6.25 6.79 7.40
CA GLU A 285 -4.91 6.62 7.97
C GLU A 285 -4.23 7.94 8.37
N GLU A 286 -4.45 9.03 7.63
CA GLU A 286 -3.72 10.28 7.83
C GLU A 286 -4.27 11.07 9.03
N ILE A 287 -3.37 11.79 9.71
CA ILE A 287 -3.79 12.80 10.70
C ILE A 287 -4.44 13.98 9.97
N ASN A 288 -3.83 14.41 8.87
CA ASN A 288 -4.27 15.54 8.05
C ASN A 288 -4.44 15.04 6.61
N ALA A 289 -5.61 14.47 6.31
CA ALA A 289 -5.91 14.00 4.97
C ALA A 289 -5.97 15.17 3.96
N PRO A 290 -5.43 15.03 2.74
CA PRO A 290 -5.62 16.01 1.68
C PRO A 290 -7.09 16.22 1.36
N ARG A 291 -7.44 17.44 0.98
CA ARG A 291 -8.83 17.77 0.63
C ARG A 291 -9.19 17.22 -0.74
N ILE A 292 -10.48 17.07 -1.00
CA ILE A 292 -10.97 16.58 -2.30
C ILE A 292 -10.56 17.49 -3.46
N GLU A 293 -10.43 18.80 -3.24
CA GLU A 293 -9.94 19.75 -4.25
C GLU A 293 -8.50 19.45 -4.68
N GLU A 294 -7.67 18.92 -3.78
CA GLU A 294 -6.29 18.53 -4.08
C GLU A 294 -6.30 17.32 -5.03
N PHE A 295 -7.14 16.31 -4.75
CA PHE A 295 -7.31 15.16 -5.64
C PHE A 295 -7.91 15.53 -7.00
N CYS A 296 -8.82 16.51 -7.08
CA CYS A 296 -9.25 17.06 -8.38
C CYS A 296 -8.07 17.70 -9.12
N SER A 297 -7.28 18.53 -8.42
CA SER A 297 -6.13 19.25 -8.99
C SER A 297 -5.04 18.33 -9.53
N ILE A 298 -4.72 17.21 -8.86
CA ILE A 298 -3.66 16.29 -9.32
C ILE A 298 -4.07 15.47 -10.54
N THR A 299 -5.38 15.33 -10.78
CA THR A 299 -5.92 14.78 -12.03
C THR A 299 -6.02 15.82 -13.15
N ASP A 300 -5.38 16.97 -13.00
CA ASP A 300 -5.50 18.14 -13.89
C ASP A 300 -6.96 18.58 -14.10
N ASN A 301 -7.78 18.45 -13.05
CA ASN A 301 -9.21 18.70 -13.08
C ASN A 301 -9.98 17.88 -14.13
N THR A 302 -9.45 16.71 -14.53
CA THR A 302 -10.17 15.74 -15.37
C THR A 302 -11.50 15.34 -14.72
N TYR A 303 -11.54 15.29 -13.39
CA TYR A 303 -12.74 14.97 -12.62
C TYR A 303 -13.18 16.12 -11.72
N THR A 304 -14.49 16.37 -11.70
CA THR A 304 -15.10 17.36 -10.82
C THR A 304 -15.20 16.82 -9.39
N ARG A 305 -15.35 17.73 -8.42
CA ARG A 305 -15.60 17.38 -7.01
C ARG A 305 -16.79 16.43 -6.87
N ASP A 306 -17.88 16.68 -7.59
CA ASP A 306 -19.09 15.86 -7.51
C ASP A 306 -18.87 14.45 -8.05
N ALA A 307 -18.08 14.30 -9.12
CA ALA A 307 -17.72 12.98 -9.65
C ALA A 307 -16.91 12.16 -8.63
N VAL A 308 -16.00 12.80 -7.89
CA VAL A 308 -15.22 12.15 -6.83
C VAL A 308 -16.10 11.79 -5.63
N LEU A 309 -17.05 12.65 -5.23
CA LEU A 309 -18.00 12.35 -4.15
C LEU A 309 -18.96 11.20 -4.51
N GLU A 310 -19.43 11.17 -5.76
CA GLU A 310 -20.27 10.11 -6.29
C GLU A 310 -19.53 8.76 -6.27
N MET A 311 -18.28 8.74 -6.76
CA MET A 311 -17.43 7.55 -6.70
C MET A 311 -17.14 7.15 -5.23
N GLU A 312 -16.90 8.10 -4.33
CA GLU A 312 -16.65 7.82 -2.91
C GLU A 312 -17.84 7.11 -2.27
N SER A 313 -19.05 7.59 -2.56
CA SER A 313 -20.30 6.97 -2.13
C SER A 313 -20.43 5.54 -2.65
N GLN A 314 -20.14 5.30 -3.93
CA GLN A 314 -20.19 3.97 -4.55
C GLN A 314 -19.18 3.01 -3.91
N VAL A 315 -17.94 3.45 -3.71
CA VAL A 315 -16.89 2.66 -3.06
C VAL A 315 -17.31 2.31 -1.63
N LEU A 316 -17.66 3.29 -0.80
CA LEU A 316 -18.01 3.03 0.61
C LEU A 316 -19.23 2.10 0.76
N LYS A 317 -20.24 2.23 -0.12
CA LYS A 317 -21.39 1.32 -0.17
C LYS A 317 -20.95 -0.10 -0.52
N HIS A 318 -20.08 -0.27 -1.52
CA HIS A 318 -19.56 -1.59 -1.89
C HIS A 318 -18.86 -2.29 -0.72
N PHE A 319 -18.10 -1.55 0.08
CA PHE A 319 -17.44 -2.09 1.28
C PHE A 319 -18.36 -2.21 2.50
N SER A 320 -19.61 -1.75 2.44
CA SER A 320 -20.47 -1.59 3.62
C SER A 320 -19.74 -0.87 4.77
N PHE A 321 -18.92 0.13 4.43
CA PHE A 321 -18.01 0.86 5.33
C PHE A 321 -16.95 0.01 6.08
N GLN A 322 -16.80 -1.27 5.74
CA GLN A 322 -15.76 -2.16 6.30
C GLN A 322 -14.47 -2.09 5.47
N ILE A 323 -13.84 -0.92 5.44
CA ILE A 323 -12.70 -0.63 4.55
C ILE A 323 -11.35 -1.14 5.05
N TYR A 324 -11.21 -1.45 6.33
CA TYR A 324 -9.92 -1.89 6.90
C TYR A 324 -9.59 -3.35 6.57
N THR A 325 -8.33 -3.59 6.19
CA THR A 325 -7.73 -4.92 6.06
C THR A 325 -6.26 -4.88 6.49
N PRO A 326 -5.70 -5.96 7.08
CA PRO A 326 -4.25 -6.08 7.24
C PRO A 326 -3.55 -6.11 5.87
N THR A 327 -2.52 -5.30 5.71
CA THR A 327 -1.69 -5.24 4.49
C THR A 327 -0.30 -5.81 4.75
N SER A 328 0.49 -6.02 3.70
CA SER A 328 1.87 -6.50 3.86
C SER A 328 2.69 -5.53 4.73
N LYS A 329 2.42 -4.22 4.64
CA LYS A 329 3.03 -3.21 5.50
C LYS A 329 2.68 -3.40 6.98
N THR A 330 1.46 -3.84 7.29
CA THR A 330 1.02 -4.13 8.67
C THR A 330 1.88 -5.22 9.31
N PHE A 331 2.10 -6.34 8.59
CA PHE A 331 2.93 -7.45 9.07
C PHE A 331 4.42 -7.12 9.10
N LEU A 332 4.90 -6.40 8.08
CA LEU A 332 6.31 -6.07 7.89
C LEU A 332 6.92 -5.38 9.12
N ARG A 333 6.18 -4.47 9.76
CA ARG A 333 6.64 -3.75 10.97
C ARG A 333 7.07 -4.70 12.09
N ARG A 334 6.29 -5.74 12.37
CA ARG A 334 6.62 -6.70 13.44
C ARG A 334 7.74 -7.65 13.01
N PHE A 335 7.75 -8.05 11.75
CA PHE A 335 8.78 -8.96 11.24
C PHE A 335 10.15 -8.29 11.16
N LEU A 336 10.22 -7.00 10.82
CA LEU A 336 11.44 -6.21 10.91
C LEU A 336 11.97 -6.11 12.34
N ARG A 337 11.08 -5.89 13.32
CA ARG A 337 11.46 -5.92 14.74
C ARG A 337 12.05 -7.27 15.16
N ALA A 338 11.41 -8.37 14.77
CA ALA A 338 11.93 -9.73 14.99
C ALA A 338 13.28 -9.96 14.29
N ALA A 339 13.44 -9.46 13.07
CA ALA A 339 14.67 -9.57 12.29
C ALA A 339 15.84 -8.81 12.90
N GLN A 340 15.57 -7.66 13.51
CA GLN A 340 16.56 -6.79 14.16
C GLN A 340 16.88 -7.25 15.59
N ALA A 341 15.98 -7.97 16.26
CA ALA A 341 16.17 -8.43 17.64
C ALA A 341 17.42 -9.30 17.83
N SER A 342 17.87 -10.01 16.79
CA SER A 342 19.08 -10.83 16.82
C SER A 342 20.38 -10.08 16.57
N HIS A 343 20.31 -8.80 16.17
CA HIS A 343 21.48 -8.02 15.75
C HIS A 343 21.87 -7.03 16.84
N LEU A 344 23.17 -6.94 17.11
CA LEU A 344 23.71 -5.98 18.08
C LEU A 344 23.49 -4.52 17.64
N MET A 345 23.40 -4.29 16.32
CA MET A 345 23.09 -3.00 15.70
C MET A 345 21.96 -3.17 14.68
N PRO A 346 20.83 -2.45 14.81
CA PRO A 346 19.78 -2.44 13.80
C PRO A 346 20.30 -1.92 12.45
N SER A 347 20.11 -2.68 11.36
CA SER A 347 20.41 -2.22 10.00
C SER A 347 19.20 -1.48 9.42
N VAL A 348 19.40 -0.19 9.19
CA VAL A 348 18.41 0.70 8.55
C VAL A 348 18.27 0.35 7.05
N GLU A 349 19.36 -0.05 6.40
CA GLU A 349 19.35 -0.49 5.01
C GLU A 349 18.47 -1.73 4.82
N MET A 350 18.56 -2.71 5.72
CA MET A 350 17.70 -3.90 5.67
C MET A 350 16.23 -3.55 5.82
N GLU A 351 15.90 -2.60 6.70
CA GLU A 351 14.52 -2.10 6.85
C GLU A 351 14.03 -1.40 5.58
N PHE A 352 14.79 -0.45 5.02
CA PHE A 352 14.40 0.21 3.78
C PHE A 352 14.31 -0.76 2.61
N LEU A 353 15.22 -1.73 2.53
CA LEU A 353 15.21 -2.76 1.49
C LEU A 353 13.97 -3.66 1.59
N ALA A 354 13.58 -4.09 2.80
CA ALA A 354 12.37 -4.88 2.97
C ALA A 354 11.10 -4.07 2.62
N ASN A 355 11.07 -2.77 2.94
CA ASN A 355 9.99 -1.87 2.53
C ASN A 355 9.93 -1.74 1.00
N TYR A 356 11.07 -1.52 0.34
CA TYR A 356 11.18 -1.46 -1.11
C TYR A 356 10.64 -2.73 -1.77
N LEU A 357 11.12 -3.90 -1.33
CA LEU A 357 10.69 -5.20 -1.86
C LEU A 357 9.20 -5.43 -1.68
N THR A 358 8.65 -5.07 -0.52
CA THR A 358 7.21 -5.18 -0.24
C THR A 358 6.40 -4.23 -1.12
N GLU A 359 6.87 -2.99 -1.30
CA GLU A 359 6.15 -1.97 -2.09
C GLU A 359 6.12 -2.32 -3.58
N LEU A 360 7.21 -2.90 -4.12
CA LEU A 360 7.23 -3.41 -5.51
C LEU A 360 6.06 -4.35 -5.82
N THR A 361 5.63 -5.16 -4.84
CA THR A 361 4.52 -6.11 -5.03
C THR A 361 3.17 -5.45 -5.26
N LEU A 362 3.01 -4.15 -4.93
CA LEU A 362 1.75 -3.44 -5.14
C LEU A 362 1.44 -3.25 -6.63
N VAL A 363 2.48 -3.06 -7.44
CA VAL A 363 2.34 -2.85 -8.89
C VAL A 363 2.10 -4.19 -9.62
N GLU A 364 2.73 -5.26 -9.15
CA GLU A 364 2.71 -6.58 -9.78
C GLU A 364 1.44 -7.39 -9.41
N TYR A 365 0.53 -7.56 -10.38
CA TYR A 365 -0.75 -8.24 -10.16
C TYR A 365 -0.59 -9.69 -9.67
N GLU A 366 0.42 -10.40 -10.17
CA GLU A 366 0.67 -11.80 -9.81
C GLU A 366 0.92 -12.01 -8.31
N PHE A 367 1.33 -10.98 -7.57
CA PHE A 367 1.56 -11.07 -6.13
C PHE A 367 0.26 -11.19 -5.31
N LEU A 368 -0.90 -10.91 -5.92
CA LEU A 368 -2.19 -11.16 -5.28
C LEU A 368 -2.38 -12.63 -4.90
N LYS A 369 -1.61 -13.57 -5.47
CA LYS A 369 -1.60 -15.01 -5.12
C LYS A 369 -0.94 -15.34 -3.77
N TYR A 370 -0.18 -14.40 -3.19
CA TYR A 370 0.42 -14.57 -1.87
C TYR A 370 -0.39 -13.86 -0.77
N LEU A 371 -0.31 -14.36 0.46
CA LEU A 371 -0.88 -13.67 1.62
C LEU A 371 -0.03 -12.45 1.98
N PRO A 372 -0.63 -11.36 2.48
CA PRO A 372 0.11 -10.18 2.96
C PRO A 372 1.22 -10.53 3.97
N SER A 373 0.96 -11.46 4.90
CA SER A 373 1.97 -11.93 5.85
C SER A 373 3.13 -12.70 5.17
N VAL A 374 2.84 -13.49 4.13
CA VAL A 374 3.88 -14.22 3.37
C VAL A 374 4.76 -13.24 2.59
N ILE A 375 4.17 -12.22 1.96
CA ILE A 375 4.92 -11.18 1.24
C ILE A 375 5.86 -10.47 2.20
N ALA A 376 5.35 -10.02 3.36
CA ALA A 376 6.14 -9.33 4.36
C ALA A 376 7.30 -10.19 4.91
N ALA A 377 7.03 -11.45 5.22
CA ALA A 377 8.05 -12.40 5.69
C ALA A 377 9.14 -12.65 4.64
N SER A 378 8.73 -12.85 3.39
CA SER A 378 9.64 -13.09 2.25
C SER A 378 10.49 -11.86 1.94
N ALA A 379 9.92 -10.66 2.04
CA ALA A 379 10.67 -9.41 1.88
C ALA A 379 11.74 -9.23 2.96
N VAL A 380 11.44 -9.59 4.22
CA VAL A 380 12.42 -9.59 5.31
C VAL A 380 13.51 -10.65 5.08
N PHE A 381 13.14 -11.86 4.68
CA PHE A 381 14.10 -12.92 4.34
C PHE A 381 15.08 -12.42 3.27
N LEU A 382 14.55 -11.93 2.15
CA LEU A 382 15.35 -11.50 1.01
C LEU A 382 16.23 -10.30 1.40
N ALA A 383 15.68 -9.29 2.08
CA ALA A 383 16.44 -8.13 2.51
C ALA A 383 17.62 -8.49 3.44
N LYS A 384 17.41 -9.43 4.39
CA LYS A 384 18.49 -9.93 5.24
C LYS A 384 19.58 -10.61 4.42
N TRP A 385 19.18 -11.45 3.46
CA TRP A 385 20.13 -12.15 2.58
C TRP A 385 20.92 -11.19 1.68
N THR A 386 20.28 -10.16 1.14
CA THR A 386 20.94 -9.14 0.31
C THR A 386 22.00 -8.36 1.10
N VAL A 387 21.70 -7.99 2.35
CA VAL A 387 22.59 -7.17 3.18
C VAL A 387 23.69 -8.00 3.84
N ASN A 388 23.40 -9.23 4.27
CA ASN A 388 24.37 -10.06 4.99
C ASN A 388 24.18 -11.56 4.71
N GLN A 389 25.18 -12.16 4.06
CA GLN A 389 25.22 -13.58 3.70
C GLN A 389 25.99 -14.46 4.72
N SER A 390 26.59 -13.85 5.75
CA SER A 390 27.42 -14.55 6.73
C SER A 390 26.63 -15.45 7.69
N SER A 391 25.29 -15.31 7.72
CA SER A 391 24.41 -16.08 8.59
C SER A 391 23.12 -16.44 7.87
N HIS A 392 22.43 -17.47 8.36
CA HIS A 392 21.13 -17.85 7.82
C HIS A 392 20.12 -16.68 7.99
N PRO A 393 19.44 -16.24 6.91
CA PRO A 393 18.55 -15.07 6.98
C PRO A 393 17.30 -15.34 7.84
N TRP A 394 16.89 -16.61 7.94
CA TRP A 394 15.76 -17.04 8.76
C TRP A 394 16.22 -17.63 10.09
N ASN A 395 16.01 -16.91 11.19
CA ASN A 395 16.42 -17.33 12.52
C ASN A 395 15.21 -17.79 13.37
N PRO A 396 15.42 -18.46 14.51
CA PRO A 396 14.31 -18.95 15.35
C PRO A 396 13.34 -17.85 15.82
N THR A 397 13.82 -16.61 15.99
CA THR A 397 12.97 -15.47 16.34
C THR A 397 11.99 -15.11 15.21
N LEU A 398 12.46 -15.10 13.96
CA LEU A 398 11.59 -14.88 12.81
C LEU A 398 10.60 -16.03 12.65
N GLU A 399 11.04 -17.28 12.76
CA GLU A 399 10.14 -18.44 12.70
C GLU A 399 9.05 -18.36 13.78
N HIS A 400 9.42 -17.98 15.01
CA HIS A 400 8.46 -17.82 16.10
C HIS A 400 7.39 -16.75 15.82
N TYR A 401 7.79 -15.53 15.45
CA TYR A 401 6.85 -14.41 15.29
C TYR A 401 6.09 -14.39 13.95
N THR A 402 6.65 -15.02 12.91
CA THR A 402 5.99 -15.12 11.60
C THR A 402 5.17 -16.39 11.48
N THR A 403 5.50 -17.42 12.27
CA THR A 403 4.98 -18.78 12.20
C THR A 403 5.23 -19.49 10.87
N TYR A 404 6.19 -19.00 10.08
CA TYR A 404 6.63 -19.60 8.82
C TYR A 404 8.03 -20.18 8.97
N LYS A 405 8.24 -21.37 8.40
CA LYS A 405 9.56 -21.92 8.14
C LYS A 405 10.14 -21.27 6.89
N ALA A 406 11.46 -21.38 6.71
CA ALA A 406 12.09 -20.89 5.48
C ALA A 406 11.48 -21.56 4.23
N SER A 407 11.23 -22.87 4.28
CA SER A 407 10.60 -23.66 3.20
C SER A 407 9.27 -23.10 2.75
N ASP A 408 8.47 -22.60 3.70
CA ASP A 408 7.13 -22.05 3.42
C ASP A 408 7.20 -20.77 2.58
N LEU A 409 8.34 -20.07 2.61
CA LEU A 409 8.55 -18.78 1.95
C LEU A 409 9.22 -18.91 0.58
N LYS A 410 9.77 -20.08 0.23
CA LYS A 410 10.63 -20.28 -0.96
C LYS A 410 10.06 -19.64 -2.23
N ALA A 411 8.84 -20.02 -2.60
CA ALA A 411 8.20 -19.55 -3.83
C ALA A 411 8.02 -18.02 -3.87
N CYS A 412 7.66 -17.41 -2.74
CA CYS A 412 7.46 -15.96 -2.67
C CYS A 412 8.81 -15.21 -2.63
N VAL A 413 9.83 -15.78 -2.00
CA VAL A 413 11.20 -15.22 -1.99
C VAL A 413 11.80 -15.23 -3.40
N GLU A 414 11.68 -16.34 -4.13
CA GLU A 414 12.15 -16.45 -5.51
C GLU A 414 11.42 -15.46 -6.43
N ALA A 415 10.09 -15.37 -6.33
CA ALA A 415 9.31 -14.39 -7.07
C ALA A 415 9.69 -12.93 -6.75
N LEU A 416 9.96 -12.62 -5.46
CA LEU A 416 10.44 -11.30 -5.05
C LEU A 416 11.83 -10.99 -5.62
N GLN A 417 12.72 -11.97 -5.67
CA GLN A 417 14.04 -11.80 -6.26
C GLN A 417 13.94 -11.49 -7.75
N GLU A 418 13.12 -12.23 -8.49
CA GLU A 418 12.87 -11.96 -9.92
C GLU A 418 12.28 -10.55 -10.13
N LEU A 419 11.31 -10.16 -9.30
CA LEU A 419 10.70 -8.83 -9.33
C LEU A 419 11.76 -7.74 -9.03
N GLN A 420 12.61 -7.93 -8.02
CA GLN A 420 13.68 -7.00 -7.69
C GLN A 420 14.65 -6.82 -8.87
N LEU A 421 15.07 -7.92 -9.49
CA LEU A 421 15.99 -7.94 -10.64
C LEU A 421 15.36 -7.41 -11.94
N ASN A 422 14.04 -7.23 -11.96
CA ASN A 422 13.27 -6.81 -13.13
C ASN A 422 13.46 -7.74 -14.34
N THR A 423 13.48 -9.05 -14.12
CA THR A 423 13.75 -10.04 -15.18
C THR A 423 12.75 -9.97 -16.34
N LYS A 424 11.51 -9.55 -16.07
CA LYS A 424 10.45 -9.34 -17.07
C LYS A 424 10.55 -8.00 -17.82
N GLY A 425 11.47 -7.12 -17.47
CA GLY A 425 11.66 -5.83 -18.15
C GLY A 425 10.50 -4.83 -17.94
N CYS A 426 9.87 -4.82 -16.76
CA CYS A 426 8.76 -3.91 -16.47
C CYS A 426 9.23 -2.44 -16.56
N PRO A 427 8.52 -1.58 -17.33
CA PRO A 427 8.90 -0.18 -17.52
C PRO A 427 8.43 0.76 -16.38
N LEU A 428 7.56 0.28 -15.50
CA LEU A 428 7.02 1.03 -14.36
C LEU A 428 8.11 1.17 -13.29
N ASN A 429 8.38 2.40 -12.86
CA ASN A 429 9.62 2.73 -12.18
C ASN A 429 9.46 3.64 -10.97
N SER A 430 8.26 4.11 -10.63
CA SER A 430 8.08 5.13 -9.59
C SER A 430 8.55 4.65 -8.22
N ILE A 431 8.29 3.38 -7.87
CA ILE A 431 8.81 2.76 -6.64
C ILE A 431 10.34 2.65 -6.67
N ARG A 432 10.93 2.23 -7.79
CA ARG A 432 12.38 2.11 -7.92
C ARG A 432 13.06 3.47 -7.78
N MET A 433 12.50 4.51 -8.39
CA MET A 433 12.99 5.88 -8.30
C MET A 433 12.83 6.45 -6.90
N LYS A 434 11.72 6.15 -6.21
CA LYS A 434 11.50 6.48 -4.80
C LYS A 434 12.63 5.93 -3.93
N TYR A 435 12.88 4.63 -3.97
CA TYR A 435 13.89 3.98 -3.12
C TYR A 435 15.34 4.11 -3.61
N ARG A 436 15.57 4.79 -4.74
CA ARG A 436 16.92 5.26 -5.17
C ARG A 436 17.35 6.55 -4.47
N GLN A 437 16.43 7.26 -3.82
CA GLN A 437 16.75 8.49 -3.10
C GLN A 437 17.60 8.19 -1.86
N ASP A 438 18.53 9.09 -1.54
CA ASP A 438 19.43 8.94 -0.38
C ASP A 438 18.69 8.82 0.96
N LYS A 439 17.50 9.42 1.06
CA LYS A 439 16.62 9.30 2.25
C LYS A 439 16.25 7.84 2.58
N PHE A 440 16.29 6.97 1.57
CA PHE A 440 16.07 5.52 1.71
C PHE A 440 17.36 4.71 1.57
N LYS A 441 18.54 5.33 1.74
CA LYS A 441 19.86 4.69 1.60
C LYS A 441 20.11 4.05 0.24
N SER A 442 19.39 4.50 -0.79
CA SER A 442 19.55 4.04 -2.17
C SER A 442 19.45 2.51 -2.32
N VAL A 443 18.64 1.87 -1.46
CA VAL A 443 18.49 0.41 -1.40
C VAL A 443 17.95 -0.21 -2.69
N ALA A 444 17.31 0.57 -3.56
CA ALA A 444 16.89 0.10 -4.88
C ALA A 444 18.06 -0.20 -5.84
N VAL A 445 19.29 0.23 -5.50
CA VAL A 445 20.52 -0.14 -6.23
C VAL A 445 21.04 -1.52 -5.79
N PHE A 446 20.60 -2.01 -4.62
CA PHE A 446 21.09 -3.29 -4.10
C PHE A 446 20.54 -4.44 -4.95
N THR A 447 21.41 -5.39 -5.25
CA THR A 447 21.10 -6.57 -6.06
C THR A 447 21.22 -7.80 -5.19
N SER A 448 20.15 -8.60 -5.12
CA SER A 448 20.18 -9.82 -4.33
C SER A 448 21.02 -10.90 -5.02
N PRO A 449 21.99 -11.50 -4.31
CA PRO A 449 22.79 -12.61 -4.83
C PRO A 449 21.91 -13.86 -5.01
N LYS A 450 22.37 -14.81 -5.83
CA LYS A 450 21.67 -16.09 -6.02
C LYS A 450 21.39 -16.75 -4.66
N ILE A 451 20.15 -17.18 -4.45
CA ILE A 451 19.72 -17.79 -3.20
C ILE A 451 19.98 -19.30 -3.28
N PRO A 452 20.82 -19.88 -2.41
CA PRO A 452 21.05 -21.33 -2.40
C PRO A 452 19.84 -22.10 -1.87
N ASP A 453 19.50 -23.23 -2.49
CA ASP A 453 18.38 -24.10 -2.07
C ASP A 453 18.48 -24.56 -0.60
N ARG A 454 19.70 -24.71 -0.08
CA ARG A 454 19.96 -25.10 1.33
C ARG A 454 19.42 -24.11 2.37
N LEU A 455 18.96 -22.93 1.97
CA LEU A 455 18.36 -21.95 2.87
C LEU A 455 16.87 -22.22 3.15
N PHE A 456 16.27 -23.23 2.50
CA PHE A 456 14.83 -23.51 2.55
C PHE A 456 14.49 -24.86 3.19
#